data_AF-A0A835GW02-F1
#
_entry.id   AF-A0A835GW02-F1
#
_cell.length_a   1.000
_cell.length_b   1.000
_cell.length_c   1.000
_cell.angle_alpha   90.00
_cell.angle_beta   90.00
_cell.angle_gamma   90.00
#
_symmetry.space_group_name_H-M   'P 1'
#
loop_
_entity.id
_entity.type
_entity.pdbx_description
1 polymer ?
#
loop_
_entity_poly.entity_id
_entity_poly.type
_entity_poly.pdbx_seq_one_letter_code
_entity_poly.pdbx_strand_id
1 'polypeptide(L)'
;MSSEEETRSRAGAEADLSAVVKQAEMRRQDGNFCFKKDRFGAAIDAYTEAHYMMGLSLLERHEYAEGVKKLEKALDLGRGANPKSYMVEKIWQELAKAKYLEWEHASSQRSWKLQSLKEACEKALEVQYLLDTSQSGITDITTNSYIEQLTTLEQVFGKAGEDDIPTEVPDYLCCNITLDIFRDPVITPSGVTYERAVLLDHLQKVGKFDPITREPLYEHQLISNLAIKEAVHAFLKERGWAYKTD
;
A
#
# COMPACT_ATOMS: atom_id res chain seq x y z
N MET A 1 19.86 27.33 -7.11
CA MET A 1 20.25 26.39 -8.17
C MET A 1 19.74 26.96 -9.47
N SER A 2 20.57 27.04 -10.52
CA SER A 2 20.27 27.76 -11.77
C SER A 2 19.25 26.98 -12.61
N SER A 3 18.32 27.66 -13.28
CA SER A 3 17.29 27.05 -14.15
C SER A 3 17.87 26.20 -15.29
N GLU A 4 19.12 26.45 -15.70
CA GLU A 4 19.85 25.64 -16.68
C GLU A 4 20.33 24.28 -16.14
N GLU A 5 20.58 24.21 -14.82
CA GLU A 5 21.02 22.99 -14.14
C GLU A 5 19.83 22.05 -13.93
N GLU A 6 18.66 22.62 -13.63
CA GLU A 6 17.39 21.92 -13.45
C GLU A 6 16.86 21.36 -14.79
N THR A 7 16.99 22.10 -15.88
CA THR A 7 16.61 21.65 -17.23
C THR A 7 17.54 20.55 -17.77
N ARG A 8 18.85 20.66 -17.54
CA ARG A 8 19.82 19.61 -17.92
C ARG A 8 19.65 18.34 -17.09
N SER A 9 19.33 18.47 -15.81
CA SER A 9 18.99 17.35 -14.92
C SER A 9 17.71 16.64 -15.39
N ARG A 10 16.66 17.39 -15.72
CA ARG A 10 15.40 16.85 -16.23
C ARG A 10 15.54 16.14 -17.58
N ALA A 11 16.32 16.69 -18.51
CA ALA A 11 16.60 16.05 -19.80
C ALA A 11 17.40 14.74 -19.64
N GLY A 12 18.31 14.69 -18.67
CA GLY A 12 19.03 13.45 -18.31
C GLY A 12 18.11 12.37 -17.76
N ALA A 13 17.20 12.73 -16.85
CA ALA A 13 16.20 11.82 -16.29
C ALA A 13 15.23 11.28 -17.35
N GLU A 14 14.75 12.13 -18.26
CA GLU A 14 13.89 11.70 -19.38
C GLU A 14 14.58 10.73 -20.33
N ALA A 15 15.89 10.91 -20.59
CA ALA A 15 16.67 10.01 -21.44
C ALA A 15 16.88 8.63 -20.78
N ASP A 16 17.14 8.60 -19.47
CA ASP A 16 17.31 7.36 -18.70
C ASP A 16 16.00 6.56 -18.63
N LEU A 17 14.90 7.24 -18.35
CA LEU A 17 13.55 6.69 -18.35
C LEU A 17 13.17 6.08 -19.71
N SER A 18 13.52 6.76 -20.80
CA SER A 18 13.33 6.24 -22.17
C SER A 18 14.15 4.96 -22.40
N ALA A 19 15.34 4.84 -21.81
CA ALA A 19 16.16 3.64 -21.89
C ALA A 19 15.54 2.46 -21.11
N VAL A 20 15.05 2.70 -19.89
CA VAL A 20 14.40 1.68 -19.05
C VAL A 20 13.16 1.10 -19.75
N VAL A 21 12.32 1.94 -20.36
CA VAL A 21 11.13 1.49 -21.10
C VAL A 21 11.52 0.63 -22.30
N LYS A 22 12.54 1.03 -23.07
CA LYS A 22 13.06 0.23 -24.19
C LYS A 22 13.58 -1.12 -23.70
N GLN A 23 14.26 -1.15 -22.55
CA GLN A 23 14.76 -2.39 -21.97
C GLN A 23 13.61 -3.31 -21.49
N ALA A 24 12.55 -2.75 -20.91
CA ALA A 24 11.34 -3.49 -20.58
C ALA A 24 10.70 -4.12 -21.83
N GLU A 25 10.64 -3.39 -22.94
CA GLU A 25 10.13 -3.92 -24.22
C GLU A 25 11.00 -5.05 -24.79
N MET A 26 12.33 -4.92 -24.71
CA MET A 26 13.25 -5.99 -25.11
C MET A 26 13.01 -7.26 -24.30
N ARG A 27 12.90 -7.15 -22.96
CA ARG A 27 12.61 -8.30 -22.10
C ARG A 27 11.26 -8.94 -22.41
N ARG A 28 10.25 -8.14 -22.78
CA ARG A 28 8.96 -8.68 -23.25
C ARG A 28 9.11 -9.47 -24.55
N GLN A 29 9.92 -9.01 -25.49
CA GLN A 29 10.20 -9.71 -26.75
C GLN A 29 10.98 -11.01 -26.49
N ASP A 30 11.96 -10.99 -25.59
CA ASP A 30 12.70 -12.17 -25.15
C ASP A 30 11.76 -13.21 -24.52
N GLY A 31 10.82 -12.77 -23.68
CA GLY A 31 9.78 -13.63 -23.12
C GLY A 31 8.95 -14.31 -24.21
N ASN A 32 8.49 -13.56 -25.22
CA ASN A 32 7.76 -14.11 -26.36
C ASN A 32 8.59 -15.13 -27.14
N PHE A 33 9.88 -14.88 -27.32
CA PHE A 33 10.80 -15.79 -28.00
C PHE A 33 11.02 -17.08 -27.22
N CYS A 34 11.23 -17.00 -25.91
CA CYS A 34 11.36 -18.14 -25.03
C CYS A 34 10.07 -18.98 -24.99
N PHE A 35 8.91 -18.32 -24.94
CA PHE A 35 7.60 -18.98 -24.95
C PHE A 35 7.39 -19.78 -26.23
N LYS A 36 7.70 -19.20 -27.40
CA LYS A 36 7.62 -19.89 -28.71
C LYS A 36 8.56 -21.10 -28.84
N LYS A 37 9.57 -21.20 -27.98
CA LYS A 37 10.53 -22.31 -27.94
C LYS A 37 10.24 -23.28 -26.79
N ASP A 38 9.05 -23.23 -26.20
CA ASP A 38 8.63 -24.05 -25.06
C ASP A 38 9.53 -23.92 -23.82
N ARG A 39 10.30 -22.82 -23.72
CA ARG A 39 11.17 -22.51 -22.58
C ARG A 39 10.39 -21.68 -21.54
N PHE A 40 9.36 -22.27 -20.94
CA PHE A 40 8.40 -21.54 -20.10
C PHE A 40 9.01 -20.86 -18.88
N GLY A 41 9.95 -21.49 -18.17
CA GLY A 41 10.63 -20.85 -17.02
C GLY A 41 11.35 -19.56 -17.42
N ALA A 42 12.18 -19.64 -18.47
CA ALA A 42 12.89 -18.47 -19.00
C ALA A 42 11.93 -17.39 -19.56
N ALA A 43 10.77 -17.81 -20.10
CA ALA A 43 9.74 -16.87 -20.53
C ALA A 43 9.12 -16.12 -19.35
N ILE A 44 8.81 -16.83 -18.25
CA ILE A 44 8.26 -16.23 -17.03
C ILE A 44 9.26 -15.25 -16.42
N ASP A 45 10.55 -15.62 -16.33
CA ASP A 45 11.60 -14.72 -15.82
C ASP A 45 11.67 -13.43 -16.66
N ALA A 46 11.71 -13.56 -17.99
CA ALA A 46 11.76 -12.40 -18.88
C ALA A 46 10.50 -11.51 -18.80
N TYR A 47 9.31 -12.10 -18.69
CA TYR A 47 8.08 -11.32 -18.49
C TYR A 47 8.00 -10.66 -17.12
N THR A 48 8.50 -11.33 -16.08
CA THR A 48 8.57 -10.79 -14.71
C THR A 48 9.44 -9.55 -14.69
N GLU A 49 10.64 -9.63 -15.27
CA GLU A 49 11.55 -8.48 -15.40
C GLU A 49 10.93 -7.36 -16.26
N ALA A 50 10.32 -7.69 -17.40
CA ALA A 50 9.66 -6.69 -18.24
C ALA A 50 8.58 -5.90 -17.49
N HIS A 51 7.72 -6.60 -16.75
CA HIS A 51 6.66 -5.97 -15.95
C HIS A 51 7.23 -5.16 -14.79
N TYR A 52 8.25 -5.67 -14.09
CA TYR A 52 8.92 -4.94 -13.01
C TYR A 52 9.51 -3.61 -13.50
N MET A 53 10.28 -3.65 -14.59
CA MET A 53 10.92 -2.46 -15.17
C MET A 53 9.90 -1.42 -15.65
N MET A 54 8.83 -1.90 -16.31
CA MET A 54 7.73 -1.01 -16.72
C MET A 54 7.07 -0.35 -15.51
N GLY A 55 6.84 -1.12 -14.44
CA GLY A 55 6.31 -0.61 -13.18
C GLY A 55 7.15 0.52 -12.62
N LEU A 56 8.46 0.31 -12.46
CA LEU A 56 9.38 1.35 -11.97
C LEU A 56 9.35 2.62 -12.83
N SER A 57 9.38 2.48 -14.16
CA SER A 57 9.32 3.62 -15.06
C SER A 57 8.02 4.43 -14.94
N LEU A 58 6.91 3.79 -14.61
CA LEU A 58 5.63 4.47 -14.39
C LEU A 58 5.63 5.21 -13.04
N LEU A 59 6.25 4.65 -12.00
CA LEU A 59 6.40 5.34 -10.72
C LEU A 59 7.26 6.60 -10.83
N GLU A 60 8.33 6.57 -11.62
CA GLU A 60 9.15 7.76 -11.91
C GLU A 60 8.38 8.86 -12.65
N ARG A 61 7.33 8.49 -13.40
CA ARG A 61 6.40 9.44 -14.04
C ARG A 61 5.24 9.88 -13.15
N HIS A 62 5.23 9.46 -11.88
CA HIS A 62 4.11 9.64 -10.96
C HIS A 62 2.79 9.00 -11.46
N GLU A 63 2.86 8.04 -12.38
CA GLU A 63 1.73 7.24 -12.86
C GLU A 63 1.50 6.04 -11.93
N TYR A 64 1.25 6.32 -10.64
CA TYR A 64 1.27 5.32 -9.57
C TYR A 64 0.32 4.14 -9.81
N ALA A 65 -0.92 4.41 -10.21
CA ALA A 65 -1.93 3.36 -10.41
C ALA A 65 -1.55 2.35 -11.50
N GLU A 66 -0.97 2.80 -12.61
CA GLU A 66 -0.50 1.91 -13.66
C GLU A 66 0.80 1.21 -13.25
N GLY A 67 1.69 1.89 -12.53
CA GLY A 67 2.90 1.30 -11.95
C GLY A 67 2.58 0.13 -11.02
N VAL A 68 1.64 0.32 -10.09
CA VAL A 68 1.13 -0.70 -9.18
C VAL A 68 0.62 -1.92 -9.95
N LYS A 69 -0.23 -1.75 -10.97
CA LYS A 69 -0.73 -2.87 -11.79
C LYS A 69 0.38 -3.67 -12.47
N LYS A 70 1.44 -2.99 -12.94
CA LYS A 70 2.60 -3.68 -13.55
C LYS A 70 3.40 -4.46 -12.51
N LEU A 71 3.61 -3.89 -11.33
CA LEU A 71 4.34 -4.54 -10.24
C LEU A 71 3.56 -5.72 -9.64
N GLU A 72 2.23 -5.61 -9.50
CA GLU A 72 1.36 -6.74 -9.11
C GLU A 72 1.51 -7.90 -10.10
N LYS A 73 1.45 -7.60 -11.40
CA LYS A 73 1.63 -8.63 -12.43
C LYS A 73 3.03 -9.25 -12.43
N ALA A 74 4.07 -8.46 -12.16
CA ALA A 74 5.42 -8.98 -11.98
C ALA A 74 5.50 -9.92 -10.76
N LEU A 75 4.86 -9.55 -9.65
CA LEU A 75 4.85 -10.34 -8.42
C LEU A 75 4.13 -11.67 -8.62
N ASP A 76 2.99 -11.67 -9.30
CA ASP A 76 2.21 -12.88 -9.59
C ASP A 76 3.00 -13.87 -10.46
N LEU A 77 3.66 -13.38 -11.51
CA LEU A 77 4.52 -14.20 -12.37
C LEU A 77 5.71 -14.77 -11.59
N GLY A 78 6.40 -13.93 -10.81
CA GLY A 78 7.55 -14.34 -10.01
C GLY A 78 7.21 -15.39 -8.96
N ARG A 79 6.08 -15.23 -8.25
CA ARG A 79 5.58 -16.22 -7.28
C ARG A 79 5.21 -17.55 -7.95
N GLY A 80 4.62 -17.52 -9.14
CA GLY A 80 4.28 -18.73 -9.89
C GLY A 80 5.50 -19.57 -10.31
N ALA A 81 6.62 -18.93 -10.63
CA ALA A 81 7.85 -19.63 -11.04
C ALA A 81 8.74 -20.05 -9.86
N ASN A 82 9.06 -19.12 -8.94
CA ASN A 82 9.90 -19.39 -7.79
C ASN A 82 9.58 -18.42 -6.62
N PRO A 83 8.70 -18.83 -5.68
CA PRO A 83 8.30 -18.00 -4.54
C PRO A 83 9.45 -17.52 -3.65
N LYS A 84 10.58 -18.24 -3.63
CA LYS A 84 11.74 -17.95 -2.77
C LYS A 84 12.84 -17.15 -3.48
N SER A 85 12.56 -16.62 -4.68
CA SER A 85 13.54 -15.84 -5.44
C SER A 85 13.74 -14.45 -4.83
N TYR A 86 14.99 -13.96 -4.79
CA TYR A 86 15.33 -12.59 -4.36
C TYR A 86 14.54 -11.52 -5.15
N MET A 87 14.19 -11.84 -6.40
CA MET A 87 13.43 -10.95 -7.27
C MET A 87 12.01 -10.74 -6.74
N VAL A 88 11.38 -11.77 -6.14
CA VAL A 88 10.02 -11.68 -5.58
C VAL A 88 10.00 -10.70 -4.41
N GLU A 89 10.99 -10.79 -3.51
CA GLU A 89 11.12 -9.84 -2.39
C GLU A 89 11.35 -8.42 -2.90
N LYS A 90 12.24 -8.24 -3.88
CA LYS A 90 12.50 -6.93 -4.48
C LYS A 90 11.26 -6.31 -5.14
N ILE A 91 10.51 -7.11 -5.92
CA ILE A 91 9.26 -6.65 -6.54
C ILE A 91 8.25 -6.25 -5.47
N TRP A 92 8.14 -7.03 -4.39
CA TRP A 92 7.23 -6.73 -3.30
C TRP A 92 7.56 -5.41 -2.60
N GLN A 93 8.84 -5.15 -2.31
CA GLN A 93 9.27 -3.89 -1.68
C GLN A 93 8.91 -2.67 -2.54
N GLU A 94 9.17 -2.76 -3.85
CA GLU A 94 8.80 -1.69 -4.78
C GLU A 94 7.28 -1.55 -4.94
N LEU A 95 6.53 -2.65 -4.89
CA LEU A 95 5.07 -2.64 -4.92
C LEU A 95 4.49 -1.98 -3.66
N ALA A 96 5.01 -2.30 -2.47
CA ALA A 96 4.58 -1.69 -1.22
C ALA A 96 4.83 -0.17 -1.26
N LYS A 97 6.04 0.24 -1.66
CA LYS A 97 6.36 1.66 -1.88
C LYS A 97 5.43 2.31 -2.90
N ALA A 98 5.15 1.65 -4.02
CA ALA A 98 4.23 2.15 -5.05
C ALA A 98 2.82 2.39 -4.50
N LYS A 99 2.28 1.44 -3.74
CA LYS A 99 0.96 1.56 -3.13
C LYS A 99 0.90 2.64 -2.05
N TYR A 100 1.97 2.79 -1.27
CA TYR A 100 2.09 3.91 -0.33
C TYR A 100 2.05 5.25 -1.08
N LEU A 101 2.83 5.42 -2.15
CA LEU A 101 2.84 6.66 -2.94
C LEU A 101 1.49 6.95 -3.64
N GLU A 102 0.85 5.91 -4.16
CA GLU A 102 -0.51 6.02 -4.73
C GLU A 102 -1.50 6.54 -3.68
N TRP A 103 -1.47 5.95 -2.48
CA TRP A 103 -2.29 6.40 -1.36
C TRP A 103 -1.93 7.82 -0.93
N GLU A 104 -0.65 8.15 -0.76
CA GLU A 104 -0.19 9.46 -0.27
C GLU A 104 -0.65 10.59 -1.20
N HIS A 105 -0.51 10.38 -2.51
CA HIS A 105 -0.99 11.32 -3.51
C HIS A 105 -2.52 11.48 -3.46
N ALA A 106 -3.26 10.37 -3.39
CA ALA A 106 -4.73 10.41 -3.34
C ALA A 106 -5.27 11.00 -2.01
N SER A 107 -4.63 10.66 -0.89
CA SER A 107 -4.94 11.12 0.47
C SER A 107 -4.70 12.62 0.60
N SER A 108 -3.57 13.13 0.09
CA SER A 108 -3.28 14.57 0.07
C SER A 108 -4.39 15.37 -0.65
N GLN A 109 -4.87 14.87 -1.79
CA GLN A 109 -5.97 15.51 -2.50
C GLN A 109 -7.30 15.44 -1.74
N ARG A 110 -7.60 14.31 -1.08
CA ARG A 110 -8.80 14.16 -0.25
C ARG A 110 -8.76 15.10 0.94
N SER A 111 -7.66 15.11 1.67
CA SER A 111 -7.43 15.99 2.83
C SER A 111 -7.61 17.47 2.47
N TRP A 112 -7.02 17.91 1.35
CA TRP A 112 -7.20 19.29 0.88
C TRP A 112 -8.66 19.64 0.56
N LYS A 113 -9.36 18.76 -0.17
CA LYS A 113 -10.79 18.94 -0.49
C LYS A 113 -11.64 18.99 0.79
N LEU A 114 -11.36 18.09 1.73
CA LEU A 114 -12.07 17.96 2.99
C LEU A 114 -11.89 19.22 3.86
N GLN A 115 -10.66 19.70 3.98
CA GLN A 115 -10.34 20.93 4.70
C GLN A 115 -10.98 22.17 4.06
N SER A 116 -10.90 22.30 2.74
CA SER A 116 -11.51 23.43 2.02
C SER A 116 -13.03 23.46 2.20
N LEU A 117 -13.69 22.29 2.20
CA LEU A 117 -15.12 22.19 2.43
C LEU A 117 -15.48 22.48 3.90
N LYS A 118 -14.69 21.99 4.87
CA LYS A 118 -14.87 22.28 6.31
C LYS A 118 -14.88 23.78 6.55
N GLU A 119 -13.88 24.50 6.06
CA GLU A 119 -13.78 25.96 6.22
C GLU A 119 -14.96 26.71 5.57
N ALA A 120 -15.46 26.22 4.43
CA ALA A 120 -16.63 26.80 3.78
C ALA A 120 -17.90 26.62 4.62
N CYS A 121 -18.08 25.43 5.22
CA CYS A 121 -19.18 25.14 6.11
C CYS A 121 -19.11 25.97 7.41
N GLU A 122 -17.93 26.11 8.01
CA GLU A 122 -17.72 26.94 9.21
C GLU A 122 -18.11 28.40 8.95
N LYS A 123 -17.65 28.97 7.83
CA LYS A 123 -18.03 30.34 7.40
C LYS A 123 -19.54 30.48 7.17
N ALA A 124 -20.18 29.47 6.58
CA ALA A 124 -21.61 29.49 6.35
C ALA A 124 -22.41 29.46 7.66
N LEU A 125 -22.00 28.63 8.61
CA LEU A 125 -22.60 28.58 9.95
C LEU A 125 -22.39 29.89 10.72
N GLU A 126 -21.21 30.50 10.62
CA GLU A 126 -20.92 31.79 11.23
C GLU A 126 -21.85 32.89 10.69
N VAL A 127 -22.02 32.97 9.36
CA VAL A 127 -22.95 33.92 8.74
C VAL A 127 -24.39 33.69 9.21
N GLN A 128 -24.82 32.43 9.29
CA GLN A 128 -26.15 32.09 9.78
C GLN A 128 -26.33 32.52 11.24
N TYR A 129 -25.37 32.23 12.10
CA TYR A 129 -25.39 32.63 13.51
C TYR A 129 -25.48 34.16 13.68
N LEU A 130 -24.74 34.93 12.88
CA LEU A 130 -24.80 36.40 12.90
C LEU A 130 -26.18 36.92 12.48
N LEU A 131 -26.79 36.32 11.45
CA LEU A 131 -28.15 36.67 11.00
C LEU A 131 -29.19 36.37 12.08
N ASP A 132 -29.14 35.19 12.69
CA ASP A 132 -30.09 34.77 13.73
C ASP A 132 -29.98 35.67 14.97
N THR A 133 -28.75 36.03 15.34
CA THR A 133 -28.45 36.97 16.43
C THR A 133 -29.00 38.36 16.15
N SER A 134 -28.90 38.84 14.91
CA SER A 134 -29.40 40.16 14.52
C SER A 134 -30.93 40.26 14.55
N GLN A 135 -31.64 39.15 14.32
CA GLN A 135 -33.11 39.11 14.30
C GLN A 135 -33.74 38.84 15.67
N SER A 136 -33.13 37.95 16.48
CA SER A 136 -33.72 37.49 17.74
C SER A 136 -33.00 38.00 19.00
N GLY A 137 -31.88 38.69 18.85
CA GLY A 137 -30.97 39.05 19.95
C GLY A 137 -30.08 37.89 20.38
N ILE A 138 -28.97 38.18 21.06
CA ILE A 138 -28.08 37.15 21.62
C ILE A 138 -28.80 36.47 22.79
N THR A 139 -29.06 35.17 22.67
CA THR A 139 -29.53 34.33 23.78
C THR A 139 -28.55 33.17 23.99
N ASP A 140 -28.44 32.68 25.24
CA ASP A 140 -27.61 31.52 25.55
C ASP A 140 -28.00 30.29 24.69
N ILE A 141 -29.28 30.18 24.32
CA ILE A 141 -29.81 29.11 23.47
C ILE A 141 -29.23 29.19 22.06
N THR A 142 -29.21 30.38 21.44
CA THR A 142 -28.65 30.60 20.09
C THR A 142 -27.15 30.28 20.07
N THR A 143 -26.41 30.75 21.08
CA THR A 143 -24.97 30.49 21.21
C THR A 143 -24.66 29.01 21.40
N ASN A 144 -25.41 28.31 22.27
CA ASN A 144 -25.23 26.89 22.50
C ASN A 144 -25.53 26.06 21.25
N SER A 145 -26.59 26.39 20.51
CA SER A 145 -26.93 25.72 19.25
C SER A 145 -25.82 25.87 18.19
N TYR A 146 -25.20 27.06 18.09
CA TYR A 146 -24.10 27.30 17.16
C TYR A 146 -22.84 26.49 17.53
N ILE A 147 -22.49 26.44 18.82
CA ILE A 147 -21.37 25.63 19.33
C ILE A 147 -21.60 24.13 19.05
N GLU A 148 -22.83 23.65 19.25
CA GLU A 148 -23.20 22.25 18.97
C GLU A 148 -23.08 21.93 17.47
N GLN A 149 -23.50 22.85 16.59
CA GLN A 149 -23.34 22.71 15.15
C GLN A 149 -21.86 22.64 14.74
N LEU A 150 -21.00 23.52 15.27
CA LEU A 150 -19.56 23.48 15.00
C LEU A 150 -18.92 22.18 15.50
N THR A 151 -19.31 21.73 16.69
CA THR A 151 -18.83 20.45 17.27
C THR A 151 -19.23 19.27 16.38
N THR A 152 -20.48 19.25 15.92
CA THR A 152 -21.00 18.22 15.01
C THR A 152 -20.27 18.27 13.67
N LEU A 153 -20.02 19.46 13.14
CA LEU A 153 -19.27 19.66 11.91
C LEU A 153 -17.87 19.06 12.04
N GLU A 154 -17.15 19.37 13.11
CA GLU A 154 -15.83 18.82 13.37
C GLU A 154 -15.83 17.30 13.44
N GLN A 155 -16.82 16.68 14.08
CA GLN A 155 -16.97 15.23 14.13
C GLN A 155 -17.21 14.61 12.75
N VAL A 156 -18.06 15.22 11.92
CA VAL A 156 -18.36 14.74 10.56
C VAL A 156 -17.10 14.75 9.71
N PHE A 157 -16.35 15.87 9.71
CA PHE A 157 -15.12 15.98 8.94
C PHE A 157 -14.00 15.11 9.51
N GLY A 158 -13.90 14.98 10.83
CA GLY A 158 -12.97 14.05 11.48
C GLY A 158 -13.24 12.60 11.07
N LYS A 159 -14.50 12.18 11.06
CA LYS A 159 -14.89 10.82 10.65
C LYS A 159 -14.63 10.57 9.16
N ALA A 160 -14.87 11.57 8.30
CA ALA A 160 -14.64 11.46 6.87
C ALA A 160 -13.15 11.35 6.49
N GLY A 161 -12.25 11.87 7.33
CA GLY A 161 -10.80 11.82 7.12
C GLY A 161 -10.08 10.69 7.88
N GLU A 162 -10.77 9.95 8.75
CA GLU A 162 -10.17 8.97 9.67
C GLU A 162 -9.31 7.92 8.96
N ASP A 163 -9.76 7.47 7.79
CA ASP A 163 -9.09 6.43 7.00
C ASP A 163 -7.70 6.86 6.50
N ASP A 164 -7.50 8.17 6.34
CA ASP A 164 -6.28 8.78 5.83
C ASP A 164 -5.31 9.21 6.95
N ILE A 165 -5.66 8.98 8.22
CA ILE A 165 -4.78 9.27 9.36
C ILE A 165 -3.92 8.03 9.63
N PRO A 166 -2.58 8.11 9.51
CA PRO A 166 -1.71 7.02 9.90
C PRO A 166 -1.83 6.75 11.40
N THR A 167 -2.17 5.51 11.74
CA THR A 167 -2.24 5.01 13.12
C THR A 167 -1.38 3.75 13.23
N GLU A 168 -1.72 2.87 14.18
CA GLU A 168 -1.10 1.55 14.30
C GLU A 168 -1.89 0.52 13.49
N VAL A 169 -1.17 -0.46 12.94
CA VAL A 169 -1.79 -1.64 12.34
C VAL A 169 -2.28 -2.54 13.47
N PRO A 170 -3.53 -3.03 13.44
CA PRO A 170 -4.03 -3.92 14.49
C PRO A 170 -3.21 -5.20 14.63
N ASP A 171 -2.84 -5.57 15.85
CA ASP A 171 -1.97 -6.72 16.16
C ASP A 171 -2.43 -8.05 15.54
N TYR A 172 -3.74 -8.26 15.40
CA TYR A 172 -4.30 -9.47 14.80
C TYR A 172 -4.05 -9.58 13.28
N LEU A 173 -3.58 -8.51 12.64
CA LEU A 173 -3.10 -8.49 11.26
C LEU A 173 -1.58 -8.60 11.16
N CYS A 174 -0.88 -8.65 12.30
CA CYS A 174 0.57 -8.70 12.39
C CYS A 174 1.06 -10.10 12.74
N CYS A 175 2.24 -10.43 12.25
CA CYS A 175 2.90 -11.70 12.53
C CYS A 175 3.50 -11.70 13.94
N ASN A 176 3.27 -12.78 14.68
CA ASN A 176 3.80 -12.94 16.05
C ASN A 176 5.33 -12.99 16.16
N ILE A 177 6.06 -13.12 15.04
CA ILE A 177 7.53 -13.13 15.02
C ILE A 177 8.08 -11.82 14.47
N THR A 178 7.60 -11.38 13.30
CA THR A 178 8.12 -10.15 12.66
C THR A 178 7.51 -8.88 13.23
N LEU A 179 6.34 -8.99 13.87
CA LEU A 179 5.51 -7.86 14.32
C LEU A 179 5.00 -6.96 13.19
N ASP A 180 5.39 -7.24 11.95
CA ASP A 180 4.88 -6.61 10.74
C ASP A 180 3.55 -7.21 10.29
N ILE A 181 2.78 -6.42 9.51
CA ILE A 181 1.57 -6.87 8.83
C ILE A 181 1.85 -8.10 7.93
N PHE A 182 0.96 -9.09 7.94
CA PHE A 182 1.16 -10.32 7.17
C PHE A 182 1.24 -10.09 5.66
N ARG A 183 2.17 -10.79 5.00
CA ARG A 183 2.28 -10.83 3.53
C ARG A 183 1.83 -12.18 2.98
N ASP A 184 2.25 -13.26 3.63
CA ASP A 184 1.85 -14.63 3.31
C ASP A 184 1.55 -15.43 4.59
N PRO A 185 0.41 -15.16 5.24
CA PRO A 185 0.07 -15.77 6.52
C PRO A 185 -0.15 -17.28 6.39
N VAL A 186 0.44 -18.05 7.28
CA VAL A 186 0.22 -19.49 7.46
C VAL A 186 -0.23 -19.79 8.88
N ILE A 187 -1.19 -20.70 9.02
CA ILE A 187 -1.70 -21.16 10.31
C ILE A 187 -1.14 -22.54 10.65
N THR A 188 -0.77 -22.72 11.92
CA THR A 188 -0.32 -24.00 12.49
C THR A 188 -1.51 -24.81 13.01
N PRO A 189 -1.37 -26.14 13.26
CA PRO A 189 -2.40 -26.94 13.93
C PRO A 189 -2.80 -26.40 15.31
N SER A 190 -1.89 -25.69 15.99
CA SER A 190 -2.12 -25.00 17.26
C SER A 190 -3.05 -23.78 17.13
N GLY A 191 -3.42 -23.40 15.90
CA GLY A 191 -4.29 -22.24 15.61
C GLY A 191 -3.55 -20.91 15.53
N VAL A 192 -2.21 -20.90 15.60
CA VAL A 192 -1.43 -19.66 15.56
C VAL A 192 -1.02 -19.33 14.13
N THR A 193 -1.11 -18.04 13.76
CA THR A 193 -0.72 -17.56 12.42
C THR A 193 0.64 -16.87 12.44
N TYR A 194 1.45 -17.15 11.41
CA TYR A 194 2.80 -16.63 11.22
C TYR A 194 3.04 -16.24 9.76
N GLU A 195 4.05 -15.40 9.53
CA GLU A 195 4.58 -15.16 8.19
C GLU A 195 5.31 -16.42 7.71
N ARG A 196 4.96 -16.93 6.53
CA ARG A 196 5.46 -18.22 6.03
C ARG A 196 6.98 -18.28 6.00
N ALA A 197 7.61 -17.27 5.41
CA ALA A 197 9.06 -17.26 5.23
C ALA A 197 9.78 -17.37 6.57
N VAL A 198 9.28 -16.67 7.60
CA VAL A 198 9.88 -16.61 8.93
C VAL A 198 9.65 -17.90 9.71
N LEU A 199 8.44 -18.47 9.65
CA LEU A 199 8.17 -19.74 10.31
C LEU A 199 8.99 -20.88 9.70
N LEU A 200 9.15 -20.92 8.38
CA LEU A 200 10.01 -21.90 7.72
C LEU A 200 11.48 -21.77 8.15
N ASP A 201 11.97 -20.53 8.26
CA ASP A 201 13.33 -20.27 8.74
C ASP A 201 13.53 -20.76 10.19
N HIS A 202 12.56 -20.50 11.08
CA HIS A 202 12.53 -21.02 12.45
C HIS A 202 12.56 -22.55 12.50
N LEU A 203 11.69 -23.22 11.73
CA LEU A 203 11.62 -24.68 11.69
C LEU A 203 12.93 -25.32 11.20
N GLN A 204 13.68 -24.61 10.34
CA GLN A 204 14.96 -25.05 9.82
C GLN A 204 16.13 -24.78 10.77
N LYS A 205 16.20 -23.58 11.36
CA LYS A 205 17.37 -23.11 12.13
C LYS A 205 17.27 -23.32 13.64
N VAL A 206 16.06 -23.21 14.19
CA VAL A 206 15.83 -23.22 15.64
C VAL A 206 15.33 -24.59 16.08
N GLY A 207 14.29 -25.12 15.43
CA GLY A 207 13.79 -26.45 15.70
C GLY A 207 12.36 -26.71 15.24
N LYS A 208 11.99 -27.99 15.19
CA LYS A 208 10.69 -28.47 14.68
C LYS A 208 9.58 -28.37 15.73
N PHE A 209 9.33 -27.17 16.21
CA PHE A 209 8.30 -26.87 17.19
C PHE A 209 7.67 -25.50 16.94
N ASP A 210 6.42 -25.33 17.33
CA ASP A 210 5.67 -24.07 17.24
C ASP A 210 6.34 -22.99 18.11
N PRO A 211 6.70 -21.80 17.57
CA PRO A 211 7.40 -20.75 18.31
C PRO A 211 6.73 -20.33 19.62
N ILE A 212 5.39 -20.36 19.68
CA ILE A 212 4.61 -19.94 20.85
C ILE A 212 4.24 -21.14 21.71
N THR A 213 3.56 -22.14 21.15
CA THR A 213 3.00 -23.25 21.95
C THR A 213 4.03 -24.32 22.30
N ARG A 214 5.18 -24.33 21.59
CA ARG A 214 6.25 -25.33 21.72
C ARG A 214 5.84 -26.75 21.35
N GLU A 215 4.66 -26.94 20.78
CA GLU A 215 4.21 -28.23 20.27
C GLU A 215 5.02 -28.65 19.04
N PRO A 216 5.24 -29.96 18.79
CA PRO A 216 5.94 -30.42 17.58
C PRO A 216 5.27 -29.90 16.30
N LEU A 217 6.07 -29.29 15.43
CA LEU A 217 5.58 -28.63 14.22
C LEU A 217 6.49 -28.94 13.02
N TYR A 218 5.86 -29.24 11.89
CA TYR A 218 6.53 -29.60 10.63
C TYR A 218 5.93 -28.82 9.46
N GLU A 219 6.76 -28.53 8.45
CA GLU A 219 6.39 -27.71 7.28
C GLU A 219 5.11 -28.18 6.56
N HIS A 220 4.89 -29.49 6.44
CA HIS A 220 3.70 -30.04 5.75
C HIS A 220 2.37 -29.78 6.49
N GLN A 221 2.42 -29.38 7.76
CA GLN A 221 1.25 -29.05 8.56
C GLN A 221 0.82 -27.59 8.39
N LEU A 222 1.62 -26.77 7.73
CA LEU A 222 1.35 -25.35 7.55
C LEU A 222 0.31 -25.14 6.45
N ILE A 223 -0.79 -24.49 6.81
CA ILE A 223 -1.88 -24.18 5.88
C ILE A 223 -1.89 -22.68 5.62
N SER A 224 -2.05 -22.27 4.35
CA SER A 224 -2.22 -20.85 4.02
C SER A 224 -3.47 -20.29 4.69
N ASN A 225 -3.34 -19.24 5.50
CA ASN A 225 -4.47 -18.60 6.16
C ASN A 225 -5.09 -17.55 5.23
N LEU A 226 -5.89 -18.01 4.28
CA LEU A 226 -6.52 -17.15 3.27
C LEU A 226 -7.43 -16.08 3.88
N ALA A 227 -8.10 -16.40 5.00
CA ALA A 227 -8.96 -15.44 5.70
C ALA A 227 -8.17 -14.24 6.25
N ILE A 228 -7.03 -14.48 6.91
CA ILE A 228 -6.15 -13.39 7.37
C ILE A 228 -5.54 -12.64 6.19
N LYS A 229 -5.19 -13.34 5.11
CA LYS A 229 -4.68 -12.70 3.89
C LYS A 229 -5.71 -11.73 3.29
N GLU A 230 -6.97 -12.13 3.22
CA GLU A 230 -8.07 -11.27 2.76
C GLU A 230 -8.35 -10.12 3.72
N ALA A 231 -8.30 -10.36 5.04
CA ALA A 231 -8.46 -9.32 6.05
C ALA A 231 -7.36 -8.24 5.93
N VAL A 232 -6.10 -8.65 5.74
CA VAL A 232 -5.00 -7.73 5.48
C VAL A 232 -5.21 -6.96 4.17
N HIS A 233 -5.64 -7.62 3.09
CA HIS A 233 -5.93 -6.93 1.84
C HIS A 233 -7.06 -5.91 1.97
N ALA A 234 -8.12 -6.23 2.70
CA ALA A 234 -9.22 -5.31 2.98
C ALA A 234 -8.74 -4.10 3.79
N PHE A 235 -7.97 -4.35 4.86
CA PHE A 235 -7.38 -3.29 5.68
C PHE A 235 -6.47 -2.37 4.86
N LEU A 236 -5.54 -2.92 4.08
CA LEU A 236 -4.62 -2.15 3.24
C LEU A 236 -5.32 -1.36 2.12
N LYS A 237 -6.45 -1.85 1.62
CA LYS A 237 -7.26 -1.13 0.63
C LYS A 237 -7.87 0.15 1.21
N GLU A 238 -8.29 0.10 2.47
CA GLU A 238 -8.89 1.24 3.18
C GLU A 238 -7.84 2.13 3.84
N ARG A 239 -6.73 1.55 4.30
CA ARG A 239 -5.65 2.18 5.08
C ARG A 239 -4.33 2.08 4.32
N GLY A 240 -4.24 2.75 3.17
CA GLY A 240 -3.07 2.65 2.28
C GLY A 240 -1.75 3.12 2.90
N TRP A 241 -1.79 3.94 3.95
CA TRP A 241 -0.60 4.32 4.73
C TRP A 241 0.12 3.13 5.36
N ALA A 242 -0.59 2.02 5.62
CA ALA A 242 -0.01 0.82 6.23
C ALA A 242 0.88 0.02 5.26
N TYR A 243 1.01 0.46 4.00
CA TYR A 243 2.06 -0.01 3.10
C TYR A 243 3.45 0.56 3.41
N LYS A 244 3.55 1.54 4.30
CA LYS A 244 4.83 2.14 4.70
C LYS A 244 5.74 1.07 5.29
N THR A 245 6.86 0.85 4.63
CA THR A 245 7.95 0.00 5.13
C THR A 245 9.04 0.91 5.69
N ASP A 246 9.51 0.61 6.90
CA ASP A 246 10.65 1.30 7.54
C ASP A 246 11.99 1.00 6.84
#